data_AF-A0A5A7Q4Q8-F1
#
_entry.id   AF-A0A5A7Q4Q8-F1
#
_cell.length_a   1.000
_cell.length_b   1.000
_cell.length_c   1.000
_cell.angle_alpha   90.00
_cell.angle_beta   90.00
_cell.angle_gamma   90.00
#
_symmetry.space_group_name_H-M   'P 1'
#
loop_
_entity.id
_entity.type
_entity.pdbx_description
1 polymer ?
#
loop_
_entity_poly.entity_id
_entity_poly.type
_entity_poly.pdbx_seq_one_letter_code
_entity_poly.pdbx_strand_id
1 'polypeptide(L)'
;MAASSATTSTAMFSSASDSCSRRASLVANLHVRPTRSCSAFLRTSCTISAQARTFAPLCSSSSAVNAAMPTEASAKVIDGKSVAKQIREEIATEVSRMKESTGIVPGLAVILVGDRKDSATYVRNKKKACESVGIKSFEVHLHENCSEQEVLEYITVFNEDPSVNGILVQLPLPSHMNEQNILNAVCIEKDVDGFNPLNIGRLAMRDREPLFVPCTPKGCIELLRRYDVPIKGRRAVVIGRSNIVGMPAALLLQDTASPRGYRLVGDVCYEEASKIASAITPVPGGVGPMTIAMLLSNTLAAAKRANNIE
;
A
#
# COMPACT_ATOMS: atom_id res chain seq x y z
N MET A 1 -15.21 27.99 64.78
CA MET A 1 -16.52 28.63 65.03
C MET A 1 -17.01 29.14 63.69
N ALA A 2 -17.76 28.34 62.91
CA ALA A 2 -19.24 28.20 62.93
C ALA A 2 -19.93 29.57 62.66
N ALA A 3 -20.84 29.78 61.71
CA ALA A 3 -21.77 28.92 60.97
C ALA A 3 -22.18 29.63 59.64
N SER A 4 -22.39 28.89 58.54
CA SER A 4 -23.70 28.50 57.95
C SER A 4 -24.50 29.60 57.23
N SER A 5 -24.72 29.43 55.92
CA SER A 5 -26.08 29.16 55.39
C SER A 5 -26.05 28.88 53.88
N ALA A 6 -26.63 27.75 53.51
CA ALA A 6 -26.97 27.35 52.16
C ALA A 6 -28.33 27.94 51.78
N THR A 7 -28.56 28.18 50.49
CA THR A 7 -29.93 28.30 49.97
C THR A 7 -30.02 27.65 48.60
N THR A 8 -30.77 26.56 48.61
CA THR A 8 -31.26 25.75 47.50
C THR A 8 -32.29 26.54 46.69
N SER A 9 -32.27 26.41 45.36
CA SER A 9 -33.44 26.73 44.53
C SER A 9 -33.74 25.55 43.61
N THR A 10 -34.87 24.93 43.87
CA THR A 10 -35.52 23.85 43.12
C THR A 10 -36.82 24.42 42.58
N ALA A 11 -37.10 24.26 41.27
CA ALA A 11 -38.40 24.35 40.57
C ALA A 11 -38.15 24.72 39.10
N MET A 12 -38.80 24.22 38.04
CA MET A 12 -39.98 23.37 37.88
C MET A 12 -39.83 22.53 36.60
N PHE A 13 -40.39 21.32 36.67
CA PHE A 13 -40.91 20.56 35.53
C PHE A 13 -41.99 21.38 34.79
N SER A 14 -41.97 21.38 33.45
CA SER A 14 -43.19 21.59 32.68
C SER A 14 -43.25 20.58 31.53
N SER A 15 -44.19 19.66 31.69
CA SER A 15 -44.70 18.73 30.70
C SER A 15 -45.62 19.45 29.73
N ALA A 16 -45.45 19.21 28.43
CA ALA A 16 -46.52 19.34 27.45
C ALA A 16 -46.64 18.01 26.70
N SER A 17 -47.64 17.25 27.11
CA SER A 17 -48.24 16.12 26.40
C SER A 17 -49.29 16.64 25.42
N ASP A 18 -49.29 16.13 24.20
CA ASP A 18 -50.46 15.59 23.49
C ASP A 18 -50.00 15.06 22.11
N SER A 19 -49.97 13.73 21.90
CA SER A 19 -51.07 12.87 21.41
C SER A 19 -51.42 13.21 19.95
N CYS A 20 -51.62 12.33 18.96
CA CYS A 20 -52.04 10.93 18.81
C CYS A 20 -51.82 10.68 17.28
N SER A 21 -51.40 9.55 16.71
CA SER A 21 -52.13 8.28 16.62
C SER A 21 -51.41 7.37 15.61
N ARG A 22 -51.11 6.17 16.08
CA ARG A 22 -51.14 4.83 15.46
C ARG A 22 -51.38 4.65 13.95
N ARG A 23 -50.74 3.56 13.49
CA ARG A 23 -51.06 2.57 12.42
C ARG A 23 -50.07 2.65 11.25
N ALA A 24 -49.66 1.55 10.62
CA ALA A 24 -49.74 0.12 10.88
C ALA A 24 -48.79 -0.54 9.86
N SER A 25 -48.34 -1.73 10.19
CA SER A 25 -47.62 -2.65 9.31
C SER A 25 -48.29 -2.81 7.95
N LEU A 26 -47.49 -2.87 6.88
CA LEU A 26 -47.86 -3.59 5.67
C LEU A 26 -46.60 -4.14 5.00
N VAL A 27 -46.33 -5.40 5.34
CA VAL A 27 -45.58 -6.35 4.52
C VAL A 27 -46.47 -6.67 3.31
N ALA A 28 -45.98 -6.39 2.11
CA ALA A 28 -46.56 -6.90 0.86
C ALA A 28 -45.42 -7.52 0.05
N ASN A 29 -45.25 -8.84 0.09
CA ASN A 29 -45.87 -9.79 -0.84
C ASN A 29 -45.77 -9.35 -2.30
N LEU A 30 -44.64 -9.65 -2.96
CA LEU A 30 -44.64 -9.83 -4.41
C LEU A 30 -44.59 -11.32 -4.73
N HIS A 31 -45.77 -11.82 -5.12
CA HIS A 31 -46.00 -13.17 -5.59
C HIS A 31 -45.31 -13.41 -6.94
N VAL A 32 -44.55 -14.50 -6.99
CA VAL A 32 -44.20 -15.21 -8.22
C VAL A 32 -45.47 -15.73 -8.87
N ARG A 33 -45.69 -15.41 -10.15
CA ARG A 33 -46.69 -16.09 -11.00
C ARG A 33 -45.99 -16.78 -12.17
N PRO A 34 -46.21 -18.08 -12.41
CA PRO A 34 -45.82 -18.76 -13.62
C PRO A 34 -46.94 -18.65 -14.68
N THR A 35 -46.62 -18.72 -15.97
CA THR A 35 -47.18 -19.69 -16.95
C THR A 35 -46.89 -19.36 -18.42
N ARG A 36 -46.50 -20.43 -19.15
CA ARG A 36 -46.84 -20.85 -20.53
C ARG A 36 -46.40 -19.96 -21.71
N SER A 37 -45.46 -20.42 -22.54
CA SER A 37 -45.59 -21.41 -23.64
C SER A 37 -46.17 -20.81 -24.92
N CYS A 38 -45.30 -20.56 -25.90
CA CYS A 38 -45.60 -20.71 -27.32
C CYS A 38 -44.37 -21.24 -28.05
N SER A 39 -44.55 -22.43 -28.62
CA SER A 39 -43.72 -23.13 -29.58
C SER A 39 -43.86 -22.53 -30.98
N ALA A 40 -42.76 -22.42 -31.74
CA ALA A 40 -42.70 -22.75 -33.18
C ALA A 40 -41.36 -22.35 -33.84
N PHE A 41 -40.71 -23.35 -34.47
CA PHE A 41 -39.92 -23.28 -35.72
C PHE A 41 -38.62 -22.42 -35.73
N LEU A 42 -37.43 -22.84 -36.21
CA LEU A 42 -37.03 -23.92 -37.12
C LEU A 42 -35.74 -24.61 -36.65
N ARG A 43 -35.67 -25.91 -36.96
CA ARG A 43 -34.48 -26.76 -36.94
C ARG A 43 -33.55 -26.36 -38.10
N THR A 44 -32.24 -26.29 -37.83
CA THR A 44 -31.25 -26.65 -38.84
C THR A 44 -30.23 -27.57 -38.19
N SER A 45 -30.34 -28.85 -38.52
CA SER A 45 -29.41 -29.91 -38.13
C SER A 45 -28.18 -29.81 -39.02
N CYS A 46 -27.02 -29.47 -38.47
CA CYS A 46 -25.74 -29.61 -39.18
C CYS A 46 -25.11 -30.94 -38.74
N THR A 47 -25.08 -31.88 -39.67
CA THR A 47 -24.47 -33.20 -39.56
C THR A 47 -22.95 -33.08 -39.60
N ILE A 48 -22.26 -33.49 -38.53
CA ILE A 48 -20.80 -33.63 -38.53
C ILE A 48 -20.46 -34.95 -39.24
N SER A 49 -20.02 -34.85 -40.49
CA SER A 49 -19.42 -35.96 -41.23
C SER A 49 -17.97 -36.14 -40.77
N ALA A 50 -17.68 -37.26 -40.11
CA ALA A 50 -16.33 -37.70 -39.83
C ALA A 50 -15.70 -38.27 -41.12
N GLN A 51 -14.75 -37.54 -41.71
CA GLN A 51 -13.86 -38.08 -42.73
C GLN A 51 -12.46 -38.24 -42.15
N ALA A 52 -12.11 -39.51 -41.89
CA ALA A 52 -10.74 -39.92 -41.63
C ALA A 52 -9.92 -39.75 -42.92
N ARG A 53 -8.93 -38.84 -42.89
CA ARG A 53 -7.88 -38.79 -43.91
C ARG A 53 -6.62 -39.39 -43.33
N THR A 54 -6.28 -40.57 -43.82
CA THR A 54 -4.96 -41.19 -43.70
C THR A 54 -3.95 -40.34 -44.46
N PHE A 55 -2.94 -39.81 -43.76
CA PHE A 55 -1.76 -39.21 -44.37
C PHE A 55 -0.54 -40.07 -44.05
N ALA A 56 0.12 -40.55 -45.10
CA ALA A 56 1.37 -41.30 -45.06
C ALA A 56 2.56 -40.40 -44.65
N PRO A 57 3.62 -40.95 -44.05
CA PRO A 57 4.77 -40.15 -43.64
C PRO A 57 5.72 -39.98 -44.84
N LEU A 58 5.84 -38.75 -45.34
CA LEU A 58 6.97 -38.37 -46.20
C LEU A 58 8.10 -37.88 -45.29
N CYS A 59 9.02 -38.80 -45.04
CA CYS A 59 10.34 -38.50 -44.49
C CYS A 59 11.09 -37.68 -45.55
N SER A 60 11.43 -36.43 -45.24
CA SER A 60 12.31 -35.60 -46.07
C SER A 60 13.30 -34.90 -45.15
N SER A 61 14.56 -35.18 -45.44
CA SER A 61 15.78 -34.78 -44.77
C SER A 61 15.79 -33.33 -44.28
N SER A 62 15.86 -33.17 -42.96
CA SER A 62 16.16 -31.91 -42.30
C SER A 62 17.59 -31.49 -42.62
N SER A 63 17.74 -30.47 -43.48
CA SER A 63 18.98 -29.71 -43.60
C SER A 63 19.18 -29.00 -42.27
N ALA A 64 20.31 -29.28 -41.60
CA ALA A 64 20.69 -28.60 -40.37
C ALA A 64 20.84 -27.10 -40.65
N VAL A 65 19.80 -26.33 -40.30
CA VAL A 65 19.92 -24.89 -40.18
C VAL A 65 20.77 -24.67 -38.94
N ASN A 66 22.03 -24.24 -39.13
CA ASN A 66 22.85 -23.74 -38.04
C ASN A 66 22.14 -22.51 -37.47
N ALA A 67 21.31 -22.74 -36.46
CA ALA A 67 20.79 -21.69 -35.61
C ALA A 67 22.01 -21.07 -34.92
N ALA A 68 22.40 -19.88 -35.36
CA ALA A 68 23.30 -19.04 -34.60
C ALA A 68 22.76 -18.97 -33.17
N MET A 69 23.57 -19.42 -32.20
CA MET A 69 23.27 -19.28 -30.79
C MET A 69 22.92 -17.81 -30.54
N PRO A 70 21.72 -17.49 -30.00
CA PRO A 70 21.45 -16.13 -29.60
C PRO A 70 22.48 -15.77 -28.54
N THR A 71 23.26 -14.73 -28.78
CA THR A 71 24.05 -14.05 -27.75
C THR A 71 23.18 -13.87 -26.52
N GLU A 72 23.60 -14.43 -25.37
CA GLU A 72 22.85 -14.37 -24.12
C GLU A 72 22.50 -12.92 -23.79
N ALA A 73 21.27 -12.51 -24.10
CA ALA A 73 20.77 -11.20 -23.74
C ALA A 73 20.39 -11.24 -22.25
N SER A 74 21.29 -10.74 -21.40
CA SER A 74 21.02 -10.58 -19.97
C SER A 74 20.07 -9.41 -19.71
N ALA A 75 19.11 -9.59 -18.81
CA ALA A 75 18.16 -8.58 -18.40
C ALA A 75 18.83 -7.27 -17.96
N LYS A 76 18.21 -6.13 -18.27
CA LYS A 76 18.63 -4.83 -17.73
C LYS A 76 18.42 -4.82 -16.21
N VAL A 77 19.50 -4.68 -15.45
CA VAL A 77 19.41 -4.61 -13.99
C VAL A 77 18.83 -3.25 -13.56
N ILE A 78 17.75 -3.28 -12.80
CA ILE A 78 17.14 -2.12 -12.15
C ILE A 78 17.83 -1.93 -10.78
N ASP A 79 18.85 -1.09 -10.75
CA ASP A 79 19.60 -0.75 -9.54
C ASP A 79 18.78 0.23 -8.68
N GLY A 80 18.03 -0.33 -7.74
CA GLY A 80 17.25 0.47 -6.80
C GLY A 80 18.09 1.11 -5.69
N LYS A 81 19.31 0.64 -5.42
CA LYS A 81 20.24 1.29 -4.50
C LYS A 81 20.71 2.62 -5.06
N SER A 82 21.05 2.66 -6.35
CA SER A 82 21.43 3.89 -7.05
C SER A 82 20.25 4.88 -7.09
N VAL A 83 19.05 4.42 -7.47
CA VAL A 83 17.86 5.29 -7.49
C VAL A 83 17.50 5.81 -6.10
N ALA A 84 17.52 4.96 -5.08
CA ALA A 84 17.27 5.37 -3.69
C ALA A 84 18.31 6.37 -3.17
N LYS A 85 19.55 6.35 -3.69
CA LYS A 85 20.56 7.36 -3.38
C LYS A 85 20.18 8.72 -3.98
N GLN A 86 19.84 8.74 -5.27
CA GLN A 86 19.42 9.97 -5.97
C GLN A 86 18.20 10.61 -5.29
N ILE A 87 17.18 9.81 -4.97
CA ILE A 87 15.98 10.30 -4.28
C ILE A 87 16.32 10.91 -2.91
N ARG A 88 17.26 10.30 -2.16
CA ARG A 88 17.70 10.87 -0.89
C ARG A 88 18.46 12.18 -1.06
N GLU A 89 19.27 12.33 -2.11
CA GLU A 89 19.94 13.59 -2.44
C GLU A 89 18.93 14.69 -2.81
N GLU A 90 17.88 14.34 -3.58
CA GLU A 90 16.75 15.23 -3.90
C GLU A 90 16.02 15.67 -2.61
N ILE A 91 15.69 14.71 -1.72
CA ILE A 91 15.04 14.98 -0.43
C ILE A 91 15.93 15.86 0.46
N ALA A 92 17.23 15.57 0.55
CA ALA A 92 18.16 16.35 1.38
C ALA A 92 18.23 17.81 0.94
N THR A 93 18.25 18.04 -0.37
CA THR A 93 18.19 19.37 -0.97
C THR A 93 16.91 20.09 -0.57
N GLU A 94 15.78 19.39 -0.68
CA GLU A 94 14.46 19.96 -0.39
C GLU A 94 14.23 20.24 1.11
N VAL A 95 14.72 19.35 1.98
CA VAL A 95 14.69 19.55 3.44
C VAL A 95 15.56 20.74 3.84
N SER A 96 16.74 20.89 3.22
CA SER A 96 17.61 22.04 3.47
C SER A 96 16.93 23.34 3.04
N ARG A 97 16.33 23.35 1.84
CA ARG A 97 15.54 24.48 1.33
C ARG A 97 14.37 24.84 2.25
N MET A 98 13.61 23.85 2.71
CA MET A 98 12.48 24.04 3.63
C MET A 98 12.96 24.64 4.96
N LYS A 99 14.05 24.10 5.53
CA LYS A 99 14.63 24.59 6.78
C LYS A 99 15.14 26.03 6.66
N GLU A 100 15.82 26.38 5.58
CA GLU A 100 16.35 27.73 5.35
C GLU A 100 15.24 28.77 5.15
N SER A 101 14.18 28.41 4.41
CA SER A 101 13.09 29.32 4.09
C SER A 101 12.04 29.48 5.19
N THR A 102 11.80 28.44 6.00
CA THR A 102 10.70 28.44 7.00
C THR A 102 11.16 28.18 8.43
N GLY A 103 12.39 27.72 8.64
CA GLY A 103 12.88 27.25 9.94
C GLY A 103 12.35 25.86 10.35
N ILE A 104 11.47 25.26 9.55
CA ILE A 104 10.81 23.99 9.86
C ILE A 104 11.66 22.82 9.38
N VAL A 105 11.78 21.80 10.24
CA VAL A 105 12.49 20.56 9.92
C VAL A 105 11.50 19.40 10.05
N PRO A 106 11.34 18.55 9.02
CA PRO A 106 10.47 17.38 9.10
C PRO A 106 10.93 16.42 10.21
N GLY A 107 9.96 15.82 10.91
CA GLY A 107 10.21 14.83 11.96
C GLY A 107 9.59 13.46 11.66
N LEU A 108 10.35 12.39 11.88
CA LEU A 108 9.91 11.00 11.80
C LEU A 108 10.07 10.30 13.14
N ALA A 109 8.98 9.81 13.73
CA ALA A 109 8.98 8.95 14.90
C ALA A 109 8.97 7.47 14.50
N VAL A 110 9.80 6.66 15.16
CA VAL A 110 9.93 5.22 14.95
C VAL A 110 9.70 4.50 16.26
N ILE A 111 8.73 3.59 16.26
CA ILE A 111 8.41 2.71 17.39
C ILE A 111 8.90 1.31 17.06
N LEU A 112 9.79 0.78 17.90
CA LEU A 112 10.29 -0.59 17.85
C LEU A 112 9.86 -1.34 19.09
N VAL A 113 9.30 -2.54 18.92
CA VAL A 113 8.94 -3.44 20.02
C VAL A 113 9.77 -4.72 19.93
N GLY A 114 10.49 -5.03 21.00
CA GLY A 114 11.37 -6.19 21.10
C GLY A 114 12.75 -6.00 20.45
N ASP A 115 13.56 -7.07 20.50
CA ASP A 115 15.00 -7.02 20.18
C ASP A 115 15.39 -7.86 18.96
N ARG A 116 14.42 -8.10 18.07
CA ARG A 116 14.66 -8.80 16.81
C ARG A 116 15.80 -8.14 16.02
N LYS A 117 16.87 -8.89 15.77
CA LYS A 117 18.13 -8.38 15.16
C LYS A 117 17.92 -7.79 13.75
N ASP A 118 17.01 -8.38 12.97
CA ASP A 118 16.62 -7.90 11.65
C ASP A 118 15.90 -6.54 11.75
N SER A 119 14.97 -6.41 12.68
CA SER A 119 14.27 -5.14 12.97
C SER A 119 15.22 -4.04 13.46
N ALA A 120 16.14 -4.36 14.38
CA ALA A 120 17.10 -3.38 14.92
C ALA A 120 18.05 -2.82 13.84
N THR A 121 18.48 -3.66 12.90
CA THR A 121 19.28 -3.22 11.75
C THR A 121 18.47 -2.28 10.84
N TYR A 122 17.20 -2.61 10.63
CA TYR A 122 16.31 -1.80 9.79
C TYR A 122 16.02 -0.43 10.40
N VAL A 123 15.77 -0.36 11.71
CA VAL A 123 15.58 0.91 12.45
C VAL A 123 16.85 1.74 12.42
N ARG A 124 18.02 1.14 12.67
CA ARG A 124 19.31 1.84 12.57
C ARG A 124 19.54 2.43 11.18
N ASN A 125 19.17 1.70 10.12
CA ASN A 125 19.29 2.20 8.76
C ASN A 125 18.33 3.37 8.48
N LYS A 126 17.11 3.33 9.03
CA LYS A 126 16.15 4.44 8.94
C LYS A 126 16.66 5.69 9.62
N LYS A 127 17.19 5.57 10.85
CA LYS A 127 17.82 6.69 11.57
C LYS A 127 18.91 7.35 10.73
N LYS A 128 19.87 6.55 10.25
CA LYS A 128 20.96 7.04 9.40
C LYS A 128 20.43 7.69 8.12
N ALA A 129 19.34 7.17 7.56
CA ALA A 129 18.72 7.73 6.38
C ALA A 129 18.08 9.11 6.67
N CYS A 130 17.36 9.26 7.80
CA CYS A 130 16.84 10.55 8.27
C CYS A 130 17.96 11.57 8.46
N GLU A 131 19.01 11.21 9.21
CA GLU A 131 20.17 12.06 9.46
C GLU A 131 20.84 12.49 8.15
N SER A 132 20.99 11.57 7.19
CA SER A 132 21.62 11.86 5.89
C SER A 132 20.84 12.86 5.02
N VAL A 133 19.54 13.06 5.29
CA VAL A 133 18.70 14.00 4.54
C VAL A 133 18.22 15.18 5.39
N GLY A 134 18.71 15.31 6.63
CA GLY A 134 18.34 16.40 7.53
C GLY A 134 16.96 16.28 8.19
N ILE A 135 16.32 15.10 8.14
CA ILE A 135 15.06 14.83 8.85
C ILE A 135 15.36 14.48 10.31
N LYS A 136 14.60 15.05 11.24
CA LYS A 136 14.72 14.75 12.67
C LYS A 136 14.14 13.37 12.97
N SER A 137 14.91 12.50 13.62
CA SER A 137 14.47 11.14 14.03
C SER A 137 14.10 11.14 15.52
N PHE A 138 12.94 10.57 15.84
CA PHE A 138 12.52 10.24 17.21
C PHE A 138 12.38 8.73 17.32
N GLU A 139 12.91 8.13 18.36
CA GLU A 139 12.95 6.67 18.50
C GLU A 139 12.45 6.26 19.87
N VAL A 140 11.58 5.26 19.89
CA VAL A 140 11.12 4.57 21.11
C VAL A 140 11.38 3.09 20.92
N HIS A 141 12.09 2.51 21.87
CA HIS A 141 12.38 1.08 21.92
C HIS A 141 11.70 0.49 23.15
N LEU A 142 10.66 -0.31 22.91
CA LEU A 142 9.88 -0.99 23.92
C LEU A 142 10.32 -2.45 24.05
N HIS A 143 10.23 -2.97 25.28
CA HIS A 143 10.53 -4.37 25.55
C HIS A 143 9.54 -5.31 24.83
N GLU A 144 9.97 -6.53 24.47
CA GLU A 144 9.11 -7.50 23.76
C GLU A 144 7.82 -7.81 24.54
N ASN A 145 7.90 -7.85 25.87
CA ASN A 145 6.75 -8.10 26.76
C ASN A 145 5.91 -6.87 27.08
N CYS A 146 6.14 -5.71 26.44
CA CYS A 146 5.29 -4.55 26.70
C CYS A 146 3.84 -4.85 26.29
N SER A 147 2.92 -4.14 26.91
CA SER A 147 1.50 -4.19 26.59
C SER A 147 1.22 -3.45 25.28
N GLU A 148 0.12 -3.84 24.61
CA GLU A 148 -0.40 -3.10 23.46
C GLU A 148 -0.76 -1.65 23.84
N GLN A 149 -1.27 -1.44 25.06
CA GLN A 149 -1.65 -0.12 25.56
C GLN A 149 -0.46 0.84 25.65
N GLU A 150 0.71 0.36 26.09
CA GLU A 150 1.94 1.18 26.11
C GLU A 150 2.32 1.65 24.69
N VAL A 151 2.19 0.80 23.68
CA VAL A 151 2.45 1.19 22.28
C VAL A 151 1.48 2.30 21.83
N LEU A 152 0.20 2.16 22.16
CA LEU A 152 -0.85 3.13 21.82
C LEU A 152 -0.64 4.49 22.50
N GLU A 153 -0.12 4.51 23.72
CA GLU A 153 0.23 5.74 24.44
C GLU A 153 1.33 6.53 23.71
N TYR A 154 2.39 5.85 23.27
CA TYR A 154 3.43 6.50 22.45
C TYR A 154 2.90 7.00 21.11
N ILE A 155 2.03 6.23 20.44
CA ILE A 155 1.38 6.67 19.21
C ILE A 155 0.55 7.93 19.46
N THR A 156 -0.19 7.99 20.56
CA THR A 156 -0.99 9.16 20.94
C THR A 156 -0.12 10.40 21.15
N VAL A 157 0.98 10.27 21.90
CA VAL A 157 1.95 11.35 22.10
C VAL A 157 2.50 11.85 20.76
N PHE A 158 2.89 10.94 19.86
CA PHE A 158 3.42 11.33 18.56
C PHE A 158 2.36 11.87 17.61
N ASN A 159 1.10 11.47 17.73
CA ASN A 159 -0.01 12.04 16.96
C ASN A 159 -0.23 13.52 17.34
N GLU A 160 -0.08 13.86 18.62
CA GLU A 160 -0.27 15.21 19.14
C GLU A 160 0.97 16.13 18.97
N ASP A 161 2.17 15.55 18.86
CA ASP A 161 3.41 16.32 18.75
C ASP A 161 3.55 17.02 17.38
N PRO A 162 3.52 18.37 17.30
CA PRO A 162 3.65 19.09 16.04
C PRO A 162 5.04 18.98 15.41
N SER A 163 6.07 18.57 16.17
CA SER A 163 7.41 18.31 15.67
C SER A 163 7.57 16.95 15.00
N VAL A 164 6.54 16.08 15.07
CA VAL A 164 6.47 14.79 14.39
C VAL A 164 5.49 14.89 13.23
N ASN A 165 5.97 14.62 12.02
CA ASN A 165 5.15 14.64 10.79
C ASN A 165 4.90 13.23 10.24
N GLY A 166 5.69 12.24 10.66
CA GLY A 166 5.49 10.84 10.31
C GLY A 166 5.68 9.94 11.51
N ILE A 167 4.87 8.89 11.59
CA ILE A 167 4.99 7.82 12.59
C ILE A 167 5.15 6.51 11.84
N LEU A 168 6.08 5.69 12.33
CA LEU A 168 6.37 4.39 11.79
C LEU A 168 6.43 3.37 12.92
N VAL A 169 5.53 2.39 12.87
CA VAL A 169 5.57 1.22 13.74
C VAL A 169 6.33 0.11 13.02
N GLN A 170 7.46 -0.32 13.59
CA GLN A 170 8.29 -1.35 12.97
C GLN A 170 7.66 -2.74 13.13
N LEU A 171 7.35 -3.37 12.00
CA LEU A 171 6.83 -4.74 11.93
C LEU A 171 7.96 -5.79 11.79
N PRO A 172 7.70 -7.06 12.14
CA PRO A 172 6.49 -7.55 12.80
C PRO A 172 6.48 -7.23 14.30
N LEU A 173 5.29 -7.05 14.84
CA LEU A 173 5.09 -6.90 16.29
C LEU A 173 5.07 -8.27 16.98
N PRO A 174 5.29 -8.33 18.31
CA PRO A 174 5.11 -9.55 19.09
C PRO A 174 3.72 -10.19 18.87
N SER A 175 3.65 -11.51 18.92
CA SER A 175 2.43 -12.27 18.55
C SER A 175 1.24 -12.05 19.47
N HIS A 176 1.44 -11.53 20.69
CA HIS A 176 0.36 -11.20 21.62
C HIS A 176 -0.31 -9.85 21.33
N MET A 177 0.20 -9.06 20.38
CA MET A 177 -0.35 -7.76 20.00
C MET A 177 -1.24 -7.84 18.77
N ASN A 178 -2.26 -6.99 18.73
CA ASN A 178 -3.05 -6.76 17.55
C ASN A 178 -2.40 -5.67 16.68
N GLU A 179 -1.62 -6.11 15.69
CA GLU A 179 -0.97 -5.23 14.72
C GLU A 179 -1.94 -4.24 14.07
N GLN A 180 -3.15 -4.69 13.72
CA GLN A 180 -4.13 -3.84 13.04
C GLN A 180 -4.65 -2.73 13.95
N ASN A 181 -4.87 -3.02 15.24
CA ASN A 181 -5.27 -1.99 16.20
C ASN A 181 -4.18 -0.91 16.35
N ILE A 182 -2.93 -1.35 16.49
CA ILE A 182 -1.77 -0.46 16.63
C ILE A 182 -1.57 0.39 15.38
N LEU A 183 -1.58 -0.20 14.17
CA LEU A 183 -1.41 0.53 12.92
C LEU A 183 -2.56 1.53 12.67
N ASN A 184 -3.80 1.18 13.03
CA ASN A 184 -4.96 2.07 12.88
C ASN A 184 -4.94 3.26 13.85
N ALA A 185 -4.17 3.19 14.94
CA ALA A 185 -4.04 4.29 15.90
C ALA A 185 -3.17 5.44 15.37
N VAL A 186 -2.35 5.20 14.34
CA VAL A 186 -1.58 6.26 13.67
C VAL A 186 -2.54 7.13 12.86
N CYS A 187 -2.55 8.45 13.13
CA CYS A 187 -3.41 9.36 12.38
C CYS A 187 -3.03 9.37 10.90
N ILE A 188 -4.03 9.50 10.02
CA ILE A 188 -3.83 9.37 8.57
C ILE A 188 -2.85 10.43 8.04
N GLU A 189 -2.78 11.60 8.68
CA GLU A 189 -1.87 12.70 8.33
C GLU A 189 -0.39 12.39 8.64
N LYS A 190 -0.13 11.48 9.58
CA LYS A 190 1.23 11.04 9.96
C LYS A 190 1.55 9.59 9.59
N ASP A 191 0.63 8.88 8.94
CA ASP A 191 0.82 7.52 8.41
C ASP A 191 1.70 7.50 7.16
N VAL A 192 2.97 7.85 7.33
CA VAL A 192 3.93 7.99 6.23
C VAL A 192 4.32 6.65 5.60
N ASP A 193 4.02 5.52 6.25
CA ASP A 193 4.19 4.19 5.65
C ASP A 193 2.96 3.77 4.80
N GLY A 194 1.84 4.48 4.93
CA GLY A 194 0.64 4.33 4.10
C GLY A 194 -0.25 3.15 4.48
N PHE A 195 -0.15 2.63 5.70
CA PHE A 195 -0.88 1.42 6.12
C PHE A 195 -2.28 1.68 6.67
N ASN A 196 -2.64 2.94 6.91
CA ASN A 196 -3.98 3.31 7.33
C ASN A 196 -5.00 2.89 6.25
N PRO A 197 -6.07 2.15 6.60
CA PRO A 197 -7.07 1.69 5.65
C PRO A 197 -7.70 2.80 4.80
N LEU A 198 -7.75 4.04 5.31
CA LEU A 198 -8.24 5.19 4.56
C LEU A 198 -7.33 5.56 3.38
N ASN A 199 -6.00 5.41 3.52
CA ASN A 199 -5.07 5.61 2.41
C ASN A 199 -5.31 4.55 1.32
N ILE A 200 -5.48 3.28 1.69
CA ILE A 200 -5.79 2.21 0.74
C ILE A 200 -7.16 2.41 0.08
N GLY A 201 -8.18 2.80 0.86
CA GLY A 201 -9.51 3.08 0.35
C GLY A 201 -9.51 4.24 -0.64
N ARG A 202 -8.81 5.34 -0.34
CA ARG A 202 -8.63 6.48 -1.26
C ARG A 202 -7.89 6.07 -2.53
N LEU A 203 -6.84 5.26 -2.41
CA LEU A 203 -6.10 4.73 -3.55
C LEU A 203 -6.97 3.83 -4.47
N ALA A 204 -7.93 3.09 -3.90
CA ALA A 204 -8.80 2.21 -4.67
C ALA A 204 -9.99 2.93 -5.35
N MET A 205 -10.35 4.11 -4.86
CA MET A 205 -11.52 4.86 -5.33
C MET A 205 -11.10 5.85 -6.43
N ARG A 206 -11.88 5.90 -7.53
CA ARG A 206 -11.72 6.95 -8.54
C ARG A 206 -12.03 8.32 -7.93
N ASP A 207 -11.37 9.35 -8.46
CA ASP A 207 -11.54 10.76 -8.06
C ASP A 207 -11.23 11.02 -6.57
N ARG A 208 -10.40 10.17 -5.97
CA ARG A 208 -9.86 10.32 -4.62
C ARG A 208 -8.35 10.14 -4.67
N GLU A 209 -7.65 10.92 -3.85
CA GLU A 209 -6.20 10.83 -3.72
C GLU A 209 -5.84 10.40 -2.29
N PRO A 210 -5.01 9.37 -2.10
CA PRO A 210 -4.50 9.01 -0.78
C PRO A 210 -3.57 10.10 -0.25
N LEU A 211 -3.48 10.22 1.08
CA LEU A 211 -2.46 11.10 1.67
C LEU A 211 -1.07 10.52 1.48
N PHE A 212 -0.96 9.20 1.61
CA PHE A 212 0.26 8.44 1.42
C PHE A 212 -0.03 7.15 0.67
N VAL A 213 0.83 6.85 -0.30
CA VAL A 213 0.87 5.54 -0.96
C VAL A 213 1.87 4.66 -0.20
N PRO A 214 1.56 3.38 0.06
CA PRO A 214 2.47 2.47 0.75
C PRO A 214 3.88 2.46 0.14
N CYS A 215 4.89 2.59 0.99
CA CYS A 215 6.27 2.89 0.58
C CYS A 215 6.85 1.88 -0.41
N THR A 216 6.64 0.59 -0.16
CA THR A 216 7.21 -0.48 -0.99
C THR A 216 6.58 -0.52 -2.39
N PRO A 217 5.24 -0.59 -2.54
CA PRO A 217 4.59 -0.42 -3.84
C PRO A 217 4.95 0.88 -4.56
N LYS A 218 4.96 2.01 -3.85
CA LYS A 218 5.36 3.31 -4.39
C LYS A 218 6.78 3.25 -4.95
N GLY A 219 7.70 2.60 -4.23
CA GLY A 219 9.08 2.38 -4.64
C GLY A 219 9.20 1.54 -5.91
N CYS A 220 8.40 0.48 -6.04
CA CYS A 220 8.35 -0.32 -7.26
C CYS A 220 7.91 0.50 -8.49
N ILE A 221 6.84 1.29 -8.34
CA ILE A 221 6.36 2.15 -9.44
C ILE A 221 7.40 3.21 -9.80
N GLU A 222 8.05 3.82 -8.81
CA GLU A 222 9.09 4.82 -9.04
C GLU A 222 10.31 4.23 -9.77
N LEU A 223 10.72 2.99 -9.46
CA LEU A 223 11.77 2.30 -10.21
C LEU A 223 11.38 2.10 -11.67
N LEU A 224 10.16 1.62 -11.93
CA LEU A 224 9.68 1.43 -13.31
C LEU A 224 9.67 2.76 -14.07
N ARG A 225 9.25 3.84 -13.42
CA ARG A 225 9.26 5.20 -14.00
C ARG A 225 10.68 5.68 -14.32
N ARG A 226 11.63 5.60 -13.38
CA ARG A 226 13.03 6.06 -13.56
C ARG A 226 13.80 5.26 -14.62
N TYR A 227 13.37 4.03 -14.89
CA TYR A 227 13.96 3.17 -15.91
C TYR A 227 13.19 3.16 -17.24
N ASP A 228 12.17 4.03 -17.36
CA ASP A 228 11.29 4.14 -18.53
C ASP A 228 10.63 2.81 -18.93
N VAL A 229 10.29 1.98 -17.94
CA VAL A 229 9.58 0.72 -18.16
C VAL A 229 8.09 1.03 -18.35
N PRO A 230 7.53 0.81 -19.55
CA PRO A 230 6.14 1.19 -19.81
C PRO A 230 5.18 0.29 -19.02
N ILE A 231 4.31 0.88 -18.21
CA ILE A 231 3.25 0.18 -17.46
C ILE A 231 1.94 0.17 -18.25
N LYS A 232 1.59 1.32 -18.86
CA LYS A 232 0.33 1.50 -19.57
C LYS A 232 0.15 0.47 -20.69
N GLY A 233 -1.00 -0.20 -20.69
CA GLY A 233 -1.33 -1.25 -21.67
C GLY A 233 -0.56 -2.57 -21.48
N ARG A 234 0.27 -2.69 -20.45
CA ARG A 234 0.92 -3.96 -20.09
C ARG A 234 0.03 -4.79 -19.18
N ARG A 235 0.30 -6.08 -19.18
CA ARG A 235 -0.35 -7.05 -18.30
C ARG A 235 0.53 -7.18 -17.08
N ALA A 236 0.13 -6.54 -16.00
CA ALA A 236 0.87 -6.54 -14.76
C ALA A 236 0.32 -7.61 -13.82
N VAL A 237 1.20 -8.25 -13.06
CA VAL A 237 0.75 -9.19 -12.06
C VAL A 237 1.53 -9.11 -10.76
N VAL A 238 0.77 -9.25 -9.69
CA VAL A 238 1.25 -9.29 -8.32
C VAL A 238 0.85 -10.63 -7.73
N ILE A 239 1.78 -11.35 -7.12
CA ILE A 239 1.44 -12.49 -6.26
C ILE A 239 2.02 -12.24 -4.87
N GLY A 240 1.19 -12.60 -3.90
CA GLY A 240 1.16 -11.94 -2.60
C GLY A 240 -0.04 -11.00 -2.55
N ARG A 241 -0.90 -11.17 -1.55
CA ARG A 241 -2.10 -10.34 -1.32
C ARG A 241 -2.08 -9.64 0.03
N SER A 242 -0.88 -9.45 0.58
CA SER A 242 -0.71 -8.77 1.87
C SER A 242 -1.29 -7.36 1.81
N ASN A 243 -1.80 -6.89 2.95
CA ASN A 243 -2.41 -5.56 3.06
C ASN A 243 -1.40 -4.44 2.81
N ILE A 244 -0.12 -4.68 3.11
CA ILE A 244 0.94 -3.67 3.08
C ILE A 244 1.74 -3.60 1.76
N VAL A 245 1.73 -4.67 0.95
CA VAL A 245 2.51 -4.72 -0.32
C VAL A 245 1.67 -5.21 -1.48
N GLY A 246 1.14 -6.44 -1.41
CA GLY A 246 0.54 -7.09 -2.57
C GLY A 246 -0.71 -6.38 -3.09
N MET A 247 -1.66 -6.11 -2.19
CA MET A 247 -2.89 -5.39 -2.52
C MET A 247 -2.64 -3.97 -3.02
N PRO A 248 -1.88 -3.09 -2.33
CA PRO A 248 -1.61 -1.74 -2.82
C PRO A 248 -0.81 -1.70 -4.12
N ALA A 249 0.12 -2.63 -4.34
CA ALA A 249 0.81 -2.74 -5.63
C ALA A 249 -0.17 -3.05 -6.76
N ALA A 250 -1.13 -3.96 -6.53
CA ALA A 250 -2.16 -4.27 -7.52
C ALA A 250 -3.04 -3.04 -7.83
N LEU A 251 -3.40 -2.24 -6.83
CA LEU A 251 -4.17 -1.01 -7.02
C LEU A 251 -3.40 0.03 -7.85
N LEU A 252 -2.13 0.28 -7.53
CA LEU A 252 -1.28 1.20 -8.31
C LEU A 252 -1.10 0.76 -9.76
N LEU A 253 -1.10 -0.55 -10.02
CA LEU A 253 -1.01 -1.10 -11.38
C LEU A 253 -2.36 -1.08 -12.12
N GLN A 254 -3.49 -0.96 -11.41
CA GLN A 254 -4.84 -0.90 -11.99
C GLN A 254 -5.23 0.51 -12.45
N ASP A 255 -4.59 1.56 -11.92
CA ASP A 255 -4.99 2.95 -12.14
C ASP A 255 -4.57 3.55 -13.51
N THR A 256 -4.69 2.81 -14.62
CA THR A 256 -4.77 3.39 -15.97
C THR A 256 -5.57 2.48 -16.93
N ALA A 257 -6.83 2.84 -17.18
CA ALA A 257 -7.77 2.38 -18.23
C ALA A 257 -7.48 1.08 -19.07
N SER A 258 -8.41 0.09 -18.99
CA SER A 258 -8.77 -1.01 -19.95
C SER A 258 -8.60 -2.49 -19.44
N PRO A 259 -9.40 -3.49 -19.91
CA PRO A 259 -9.82 -4.68 -19.14
C PRO A 259 -9.09 -6.03 -19.41
N ARG A 260 -8.96 -6.82 -18.31
CA ARG A 260 -8.80 -8.30 -18.13
C ARG A 260 -7.50 -9.02 -18.58
N GLY A 261 -6.75 -9.55 -17.59
CA GLY A 261 -6.28 -10.95 -17.55
C GLY A 261 -4.83 -11.26 -17.10
N TYR A 262 -4.73 -12.23 -16.15
CA TYR A 262 -3.66 -13.21 -15.76
C TYR A 262 -2.41 -12.80 -14.91
N ARG A 263 -1.57 -13.82 -14.57
CA ARG A 263 -0.88 -14.20 -13.28
C ARG A 263 0.67 -14.07 -13.29
N LEU A 264 1.34 -13.58 -12.20
CA LEU A 264 2.75 -13.82 -11.76
C LEU A 264 3.26 -13.05 -10.49
N VAL A 265 4.30 -13.63 -9.82
CA VAL A 265 4.84 -13.44 -8.43
C VAL A 265 6.23 -12.81 -8.38
N GLY A 266 6.61 -12.32 -7.19
CA GLY A 266 7.99 -12.19 -6.73
C GLY A 266 8.33 -13.13 -5.56
N ASP A 267 8.98 -14.25 -5.89
CA ASP A 267 9.79 -15.24 -5.11
C ASP A 267 10.76 -15.92 -6.14
N VAL A 268 11.30 -15.10 -7.04
CA VAL A 268 11.74 -15.51 -8.38
C VAL A 268 13.20 -15.97 -8.37
N CYS A 269 13.49 -17.09 -9.04
CA CYS A 269 14.86 -17.54 -9.30
C CYS A 269 15.57 -16.53 -10.21
N TYR A 270 16.41 -15.67 -9.63
CA TYR A 270 17.03 -14.54 -10.33
C TYR A 270 17.86 -14.97 -11.55
N GLU A 271 18.65 -16.03 -11.42
CA GLU A 271 19.52 -16.52 -12.50
C GLU A 271 18.74 -16.99 -13.72
N GLU A 272 17.60 -17.66 -13.51
CA GLU A 272 16.74 -18.09 -14.61
C GLU A 272 15.95 -16.91 -15.20
N ALA A 273 15.40 -16.07 -14.33
CA ALA A 273 14.60 -14.93 -14.76
C ALA A 273 15.43 -13.87 -15.49
N SER A 274 16.68 -13.64 -15.08
CA SER A 274 17.56 -12.65 -15.72
C SER A 274 17.95 -13.00 -17.15
N LYS A 275 17.84 -14.28 -17.55
CA LYS A 275 18.06 -14.72 -18.94
C LYS A 275 16.86 -14.48 -19.86
N ILE A 276 15.69 -14.22 -19.28
CA ILE A 276 14.42 -14.12 -20.00
C ILE A 276 13.82 -12.71 -19.91
N ALA A 277 13.96 -12.07 -18.75
CA ALA A 277 13.37 -10.77 -18.48
C ALA A 277 14.06 -9.66 -19.28
N SER A 278 13.28 -8.65 -19.70
CA SER A 278 13.86 -7.44 -20.28
C SER A 278 14.52 -6.55 -19.21
N ALA A 279 13.97 -6.54 -18.00
CA ALA A 279 14.53 -5.84 -16.85
C ALA A 279 14.22 -6.59 -15.55
N ILE A 280 15.12 -6.53 -14.58
CA ILE A 280 15.01 -7.26 -13.31
C ILE A 280 15.60 -6.46 -12.14
N THR A 281 14.95 -6.50 -10.98
CA THR A 281 15.48 -5.91 -9.74
C THR A 281 16.29 -6.95 -8.97
N PRO A 282 17.53 -6.67 -8.53
CA PRO A 282 18.33 -7.59 -7.74
C PRO A 282 17.84 -7.65 -6.29
N VAL A 283 18.18 -8.74 -5.61
CA VAL A 283 18.02 -8.89 -4.16
C VAL A 283 19.36 -9.35 -3.57
N PRO A 284 20.00 -8.57 -2.68
CA PRO A 284 19.64 -7.23 -2.23
C PRO A 284 19.91 -6.14 -3.30
N GLY A 285 19.43 -4.91 -3.06
CA GLY A 285 19.78 -3.74 -3.88
C GLY A 285 18.70 -3.27 -4.87
N GLY A 286 17.59 -3.99 -5.00
CA GLY A 286 16.42 -3.56 -5.78
C GLY A 286 15.44 -2.74 -4.94
N VAL A 287 14.34 -3.36 -4.51
CA VAL A 287 13.20 -2.67 -3.89
C VAL A 287 13.48 -2.17 -2.46
N GLY A 288 14.23 -2.92 -1.64
CA GLY A 288 14.46 -2.59 -0.23
C GLY A 288 14.97 -1.16 0.04
N PRO A 289 16.01 -0.69 -0.66
CA PRO A 289 16.46 0.71 -0.56
C PRO A 289 15.39 1.74 -0.91
N MET A 290 14.49 1.42 -1.86
CA MET A 290 13.42 2.32 -2.28
C MET A 290 12.37 2.49 -1.19
N THR A 291 12.07 1.45 -0.41
CA THR A 291 11.12 1.55 0.71
C THR A 291 11.54 2.66 1.69
N ILE A 292 12.83 2.73 2.05
CA ILE A 292 13.34 3.78 2.94
C ILE A 292 13.29 5.15 2.25
N ALA A 293 13.65 5.23 0.97
CA ALA A 293 13.59 6.51 0.23
C ALA A 293 12.14 7.04 0.13
N MET A 294 11.16 6.16 -0.10
CA MET A 294 9.74 6.53 -0.16
C MET A 294 9.18 6.92 1.20
N LEU A 295 9.63 6.28 2.28
CA LEU A 295 9.28 6.67 3.65
C LEU A 295 9.73 8.12 3.91
N LEU A 296 10.99 8.45 3.62
CA LEU A 296 11.51 9.82 3.79
C LEU A 296 10.78 10.84 2.89
N SER A 297 10.46 10.45 1.65
CA SER A 297 9.67 11.27 0.73
C SER A 297 8.27 11.55 1.29
N ASN A 298 7.61 10.54 1.84
CA ASN A 298 6.31 10.69 2.48
C ASN A 298 6.40 11.58 3.74
N THR A 299 7.44 11.44 4.56
CA THR A 299 7.67 12.32 5.73
C THR A 299 7.85 13.78 5.34
N LEU A 300 8.65 14.05 4.30
CA LEU A 300 8.79 15.42 3.77
C LEU A 300 7.46 15.96 3.25
N ALA A 301 6.69 15.17 2.51
CA ALA A 301 5.37 15.56 2.03
C ALA A 301 4.38 15.83 3.18
N ALA A 302 4.44 15.02 4.24
CA ALA A 302 3.64 15.23 5.45
C ALA A 302 3.97 16.57 6.13
N ALA A 303 5.26 16.87 6.29
CA ALA A 303 5.72 18.12 6.88
C ALA A 303 5.33 19.34 6.04
N LYS A 304 5.47 19.25 4.72
CA LYS A 304 5.01 20.28 3.78
C LYS A 304 3.51 20.54 3.92
N ARG A 305 2.70 19.48 3.89
CA ARG A 305 1.24 19.55 4.02
C ARG A 305 0.81 20.14 5.37
N ALA A 306 1.43 19.70 6.47
CA ALA A 306 1.11 20.19 7.81
C ALA A 306 1.39 21.69 7.98
N ASN A 307 2.29 22.25 7.18
CA ASN A 307 2.71 23.64 7.26
C ASN A 307 2.30 24.49 6.05
N ASN A 308 1.48 23.94 5.13
CA ASN A 308 1.04 24.59 3.89
C ASN A 308 2.20 25.10 3.01
N ILE A 309 3.23 24.28 2.83
CA ILE A 309 4.42 24.57 2.02
C ILE A 309 4.36 23.76 0.72
N GLU A 310 4.62 24.39 -0.42
CA GLU A 310 4.71 23.74 -1.74
C GLU A 310 6.09 23.09 -2.03
#